data_AF-A0AB38C7K1-F1
#
_entry.id   AF-A0AB38C7K1-F1
#
_cell.length_a   1.000
_cell.length_b   1.000
_cell.length_c   1.000
_cell.angle_alpha   90.00
_cell.angle_beta   90.00
_cell.angle_gamma   90.00
#
_symmetry.space_group_name_H-M   'P 1'
#
loop_
_entity.id
_entity.type
_entity.pdbx_description
1 polymer ?
#
loop_
_entity_poly.entity_id
_entity_poly.type
_entity_poly.pdbx_seq_one_letter_code
_entity_poly.pdbx_strand_id
1 'polypeptide(L)'
;MKTGRPLEQLVVELERQAALKKDMIVPATKLVSETTAAGQCNLVIDEPYGKKRYLMNDFACAQLAKKLDIPLLYFKRMRSFDTELLDENINAWFRICAKDSYMVRTLAGQARAFLSSRFRRLDNIDLAHSILPILLKLPGARFESVELTETKMYLKVVSAEVTHEVAPGDILQAGVVVSNSEIGVGRLRVEPLIYRLKCSNGLIACERSMRKNHAGRLLECGDDVALQDDTVEAEDRAIFLKARDMVQTAVSETTFQLISEKMRKTMGITLTGDPVKAVEVLANRFVLNESERAGVLRHLIAEQQLNGYGLLNAVTGYSQEVDDYDRATEFEEFGGKMLEFSLKEWSEVAEAN
;
A
#
# COMPACT_ATOMS: atom_id res chain seq x y z
N MET A 1 8.78 -12.82 -7.21
CA MET A 1 7.81 -12.04 -6.41
C MET A 1 7.63 -12.77 -5.10
N LYS A 2 7.51 -12.05 -3.97
CA LYS A 2 7.29 -12.69 -2.68
C LYS A 2 5.97 -13.47 -2.66
N THR A 3 6.02 -14.73 -2.26
CA THR A 3 4.82 -15.58 -2.17
C THR A 3 4.03 -15.21 -0.92
N GLY A 4 2.74 -14.96 -1.10
CA GLY A 4 1.81 -14.69 0.00
C GLY A 4 1.00 -15.93 0.40
N ARG A 5 -0.17 -15.70 1.01
CA ARG A 5 -1.13 -16.74 1.38
C ARG A 5 -2.00 -17.18 0.19
N PRO A 6 -2.59 -18.39 0.23
CA PRO A 6 -3.63 -18.80 -0.72
C PRO A 6 -4.84 -17.88 -0.70
N LEU A 7 -5.52 -17.73 -1.85
CA LEU A 7 -6.71 -16.88 -1.97
C LEU A 7 -7.82 -17.26 -0.98
N GLU A 8 -8.05 -18.55 -0.77
CA GLU A 8 -9.07 -19.05 0.16
C GLU A 8 -8.82 -18.58 1.60
N GLN A 9 -7.56 -18.60 2.04
CA GLN A 9 -7.17 -18.11 3.37
C GLN A 9 -7.34 -16.60 3.50
N LEU A 10 -7.12 -15.84 2.42
CA LEU A 10 -7.42 -14.41 2.41
C LEU A 10 -8.92 -14.17 2.59
N VAL A 11 -9.77 -14.85 1.82
CA VAL A 11 -11.24 -14.65 1.88
C VAL A 11 -11.77 -14.93 3.28
N VAL A 12 -11.36 -16.07 3.88
CA VAL A 12 -11.73 -16.41 5.26
C VAL A 12 -11.29 -15.34 6.26
N GLU A 13 -10.06 -14.82 6.12
CA GLU A 13 -9.58 -13.77 7.01
C GLU A 13 -10.32 -12.44 6.80
N LEU A 14 -10.67 -12.08 5.57
CA LEU A 14 -11.47 -10.88 5.29
C LEU A 14 -12.87 -10.98 5.89
N GLU A 15 -13.52 -12.14 5.79
CA GLU A 15 -14.82 -12.40 6.42
C GLU A 15 -14.73 -12.33 7.96
N ARG A 16 -13.69 -12.94 8.54
CA ARG A 16 -13.43 -12.85 9.99
C ARG A 16 -13.23 -11.42 10.45
N GLN A 17 -12.44 -10.62 9.72
CA GLN A 17 -12.24 -9.21 10.04
C GLN A 17 -13.52 -8.41 9.87
N ALA A 18 -14.32 -8.70 8.84
CA ALA A 18 -15.60 -8.04 8.62
C ALA A 18 -16.61 -8.31 9.75
N ALA A 19 -16.59 -9.51 10.35
CA ALA A 19 -17.44 -9.85 11.49
C ALA A 19 -16.99 -9.21 12.82
N LEU A 20 -15.69 -8.95 12.98
CA LEU A 20 -15.09 -8.45 14.23
C LEU A 20 -14.77 -6.96 14.23
N LYS A 21 -14.86 -6.29 13.07
CA LYS A 21 -14.59 -4.85 12.98
C LYS A 21 -15.76 -4.06 13.58
N LYS A 22 -15.42 -2.97 14.27
CA LYS A 22 -16.39 -1.96 14.72
C LYS A 22 -15.78 -0.59 14.48
N ASP A 23 -16.47 0.21 13.69
CA ASP A 23 -16.09 1.59 13.40
C ASP A 23 -16.98 2.54 14.19
N MET A 24 -16.39 3.57 14.78
CA MET A 24 -17.08 4.55 15.61
C MET A 24 -16.63 5.96 15.24
N ILE A 25 -17.57 6.89 15.11
CA ILE A 25 -17.27 8.32 15.07
C ILE A 25 -17.48 8.85 16.50
N VAL A 26 -16.41 9.34 17.10
CA VAL A 26 -16.39 9.74 18.51
C VAL A 26 -15.95 11.20 18.61
N PRO A 27 -16.76 12.08 19.23
CA PRO A 27 -16.34 13.43 19.58
C PRO A 27 -15.13 13.41 20.52
N ALA A 28 -14.22 14.36 20.36
CA ALA A 28 -13.03 14.47 21.21
C ALA A 28 -13.35 14.52 22.71
N THR A 29 -14.51 15.10 23.08
CA THR A 29 -14.99 15.18 24.46
C THR A 29 -15.29 13.83 25.12
N LYS A 30 -15.47 12.76 24.33
CA LYS A 30 -15.74 11.39 24.80
C LYS A 30 -14.51 10.48 24.75
N LEU A 31 -13.36 11.03 24.34
CA LEU A 31 -12.10 10.31 24.24
C LEU A 31 -11.22 10.63 25.44
N VAL A 32 -10.65 9.57 26.02
CA VAL A 32 -9.63 9.67 27.05
C VAL A 32 -8.51 8.68 26.72
N SER A 33 -7.26 9.15 26.74
CA SER A 33 -6.08 8.28 26.68
C SER A 33 -5.70 7.82 28.08
N GLU A 34 -5.49 6.51 28.24
CA GLU A 34 -4.96 5.86 29.44
C GLU A 34 -3.82 4.90 29.06
N THR A 35 -2.61 5.21 29.47
CA THR A 35 -1.40 4.42 29.22
C THR A 35 -1.02 3.70 30.50
N THR A 36 -0.90 2.38 30.42
CA THR A 36 -0.47 1.56 31.57
C THR A 36 1.00 1.80 31.90
N ALA A 37 1.42 1.46 33.12
CA ALA A 37 2.83 1.53 33.53
C ALA A 37 3.78 0.67 32.66
N ALA A 38 3.25 -0.34 31.97
CA ALA A 38 3.99 -1.14 30.98
C ALA A 38 4.11 -0.43 29.60
N GLY A 39 3.65 0.81 29.49
CA GLY A 39 3.64 1.58 28.25
C GLY A 39 2.59 1.09 27.25
N GLN A 40 1.53 0.39 27.65
CA GLN A 40 0.44 0.04 26.72
C GLN A 40 -0.61 1.15 26.71
N CYS A 41 -0.77 1.83 25.57
CA CYS A 41 -1.73 2.91 25.40
C CYS A 41 -3.12 2.36 25.12
N ASN A 42 -4.11 2.81 25.89
CA ASN A 42 -5.52 2.49 25.70
C ASN A 42 -6.29 3.76 25.36
N LEU A 43 -7.23 3.63 24.43
CA LEU A 43 -8.22 4.66 24.16
C LEU A 43 -9.51 4.28 24.87
N VAL A 44 -9.90 5.09 25.85
CA VAL A 44 -11.16 4.94 26.57
C VAL A 44 -12.21 5.79 25.87
N ILE A 45 -13.29 5.14 25.47
CA ILE A 45 -14.41 5.75 24.76
C ILE A 45 -15.63 5.68 25.66
N ASP A 46 -16.28 6.83 25.87
CA ASP A 46 -17.54 6.92 26.60
C ASP A 46 -18.71 6.50 25.68
N GLU A 47 -19.03 5.20 25.69
CA GLU A 47 -20.15 4.63 24.95
C GLU A 47 -21.46 4.73 25.73
N PRO A 48 -22.64 4.66 25.09
CA PRO A 48 -23.94 4.78 25.77
C PRO A 48 -24.15 3.77 26.93
N TYR A 49 -23.46 2.63 26.89
CA TYR A 49 -23.56 1.56 27.88
C TYR A 49 -22.37 1.54 28.86
N GLY A 50 -21.57 2.61 28.89
CA GLY A 50 -20.43 2.79 29.78
C GLY A 50 -19.10 2.96 29.05
N LYS A 51 -18.08 3.33 29.83
CA LYS A 51 -16.72 3.53 29.31
C LYS A 51 -16.10 2.20 28.92
N LYS A 52 -15.68 2.08 27.66
CA LYS A 52 -14.98 0.92 27.14
C LYS A 52 -13.54 1.27 26.78
N ARG A 53 -12.61 0.38 27.17
CA ARG A 53 -11.18 0.52 26.87
C ARG A 53 -10.84 -0.26 25.61
N TYR A 54 -10.11 0.37 24.71
CA TYR A 54 -9.57 -0.24 23.50
C TYR A 54 -8.05 -0.11 23.53
N LEU A 55 -7.35 -1.25 23.52
CA LEU A 55 -5.90 -1.24 23.39
C LEU A 55 -5.54 -0.66 22.01
N MET A 56 -4.60 0.29 21.95
CA MET A 56 -4.13 0.84 20.68
C MET A 56 -2.88 0.09 20.22
N ASN A 57 -2.80 -0.24 18.93
CA ASN A 57 -1.53 -0.64 18.32
C ASN A 57 -0.62 0.59 18.12
N ASP A 58 0.67 0.36 17.86
CA ASP A 58 1.64 1.44 17.64
C ASP A 58 1.26 2.36 16.47
N PHE A 59 0.57 1.79 15.48
CA PHE A 59 0.08 2.54 14.33
C PHE A 59 -1.02 3.53 14.71
N ALA A 60 -2.05 3.11 15.46
CA ALA A 60 -3.10 3.98 15.97
C ALA A 60 -2.54 5.06 16.90
N CYS A 61 -1.57 4.71 17.75
CA CYS A 61 -0.84 5.69 18.57
C CYS A 61 -0.14 6.75 17.72
N ALA A 62 0.55 6.34 16.65
CA ALA A 62 1.22 7.27 15.74
C ALA A 62 0.23 8.18 15.01
N GLN A 63 -0.94 7.66 14.62
CA GLN A 63 -2.00 8.45 14.01
C GLN A 63 -2.61 9.45 14.99
N LEU A 64 -2.85 9.03 16.24
CA LEU A 64 -3.32 9.90 17.31
C LEU A 64 -2.33 11.05 17.55
N ALA A 65 -1.04 10.72 17.72
CA ALA A 65 0.00 11.73 17.90
C ALA A 65 0.02 12.74 16.74
N LYS A 66 -0.05 12.25 15.50
CA LYS A 66 -0.12 13.10 14.30
C LYS A 66 -1.38 13.97 14.27
N LYS A 67 -2.53 13.49 14.75
CA LYS A 67 -3.79 14.25 14.76
C LYS A 67 -3.85 15.34 15.82
N LEU A 68 -3.07 15.18 16.88
CA LEU A 68 -2.93 16.17 17.95
C LEU A 68 -1.68 17.03 17.77
N ASP A 69 -1.02 16.95 16.60
CA ASP A 69 0.25 17.64 16.29
C ASP A 69 1.37 17.39 17.32
N ILE A 70 1.37 16.20 17.94
CA ILE A 70 2.41 15.74 18.86
C ILE A 70 3.51 15.02 18.06
N PRO A 71 4.78 15.46 18.10
CA PRO A 71 5.87 14.77 17.44
C PRO A 71 6.02 13.32 17.92
N LEU A 72 6.07 12.35 16.99
CA LEU A 72 6.07 10.92 17.33
C LEU A 72 7.24 10.50 18.22
N LEU A 73 8.43 11.08 18.00
CA LEU A 73 9.61 10.81 18.85
C LEU A 73 9.38 11.26 20.29
N TYR A 74 8.72 12.40 20.48
CA TYR A 74 8.36 12.90 21.80
C TYR A 74 7.29 12.01 22.45
N PHE A 75 6.26 11.61 21.70
CA PHE A 75 5.25 10.66 22.17
C PHE A 75 5.88 9.36 22.67
N LYS A 76 6.76 8.74 21.86
CA LYS A 76 7.46 7.51 22.23
C LYS A 76 8.36 7.68 23.45
N ARG A 77 9.05 8.82 23.55
CA ARG A 77 9.86 9.15 24.72
C ARG A 77 8.97 9.21 25.97
N MET A 78 7.92 10.02 25.95
CA MET A 78 7.02 10.17 27.10
C MET A 78 6.38 8.84 27.51
N ARG A 79 5.98 8.00 26.55
CA ARG A 79 5.44 6.66 26.79
C ARG A 79 6.37 5.74 27.61
N SER A 80 7.69 5.95 27.53
CA SER A 80 8.67 5.18 28.30
C SER A 80 9.14 5.86 29.59
N PHE A 81 9.06 7.19 29.66
CA PHE A 81 9.59 7.98 30.78
C PHE A 81 8.52 8.36 31.80
N ASP A 82 7.37 8.87 31.33
CA ASP A 82 6.27 9.33 32.18
C ASP A 82 4.94 9.18 31.42
N THR A 83 4.23 8.10 31.74
CA THR A 83 2.96 7.74 31.12
C THR A 83 1.81 8.64 31.59
N GLU A 84 1.85 9.13 32.82
CA GLU A 84 0.81 10.01 33.37
C GLU A 84 0.86 11.37 32.67
N LEU A 85 2.04 11.97 32.52
CA LEU A 85 2.19 13.24 31.81
C LEU A 85 1.84 13.13 30.33
N LEU A 86 2.13 11.97 29.70
CA LEU A 86 1.70 11.70 28.33
C LEU A 86 0.17 11.74 28.21
N ASP A 87 -0.53 11.02 29.07
CA ASP A 87 -1.99 10.95 29.05
C ASP A 87 -2.61 12.31 29.38
N GLU A 88 -2.09 13.03 30.36
CA GLU A 88 -2.55 14.38 30.69
C GLU A 88 -2.44 15.33 29.49
N ASN A 89 -1.32 15.27 28.76
CA ASN A 89 -1.11 16.07 27.56
C ASN A 89 -2.11 15.70 26.45
N ILE A 90 -2.25 14.41 26.13
CA ILE A 90 -3.22 13.95 25.13
C ILE A 90 -4.66 14.36 25.50
N ASN A 91 -5.03 14.16 26.76
CA ASN A 91 -6.35 14.51 27.27
C ASN A 91 -6.58 16.03 27.31
N ALA A 92 -5.53 16.83 27.51
CA ALA A 92 -5.60 18.29 27.35
C ALA A 92 -5.89 18.68 25.90
N TRP A 93 -5.23 18.06 24.93
CA TRP A 93 -5.51 18.29 23.51
C TRP A 93 -6.93 17.89 23.12
N PHE A 94 -7.45 16.76 23.61
CA PHE A 94 -8.85 16.40 23.38
C PHE A 94 -9.83 17.45 23.91
N ARG A 95 -9.51 18.10 25.04
CA ARG A 95 -10.31 19.23 25.56
C ARG A 95 -10.21 20.48 24.70
N ILE A 96 -9.01 20.80 24.19
CA ILE A 96 -8.80 21.95 23.28
C ILE A 96 -9.54 21.73 21.95
N CYS A 97 -9.45 20.53 21.40
CA CYS A 97 -10.11 20.09 20.17
C CYS A 97 -11.53 19.55 20.41
N ALA A 98 -12.24 20.01 21.44
CA ALA A 98 -13.54 19.48 21.84
C ALA A 98 -14.63 19.52 20.74
N LYS A 99 -14.47 20.39 19.73
CA LYS A 99 -15.38 20.50 18.58
C LYS A 99 -15.13 19.42 17.52
N ASP A 100 -13.96 18.78 17.54
CA ASP A 100 -13.59 17.80 16.55
C ASP A 100 -14.17 16.42 16.87
N SER A 101 -14.38 15.64 15.82
CA SER A 101 -14.76 14.23 15.91
C SER A 101 -13.77 13.39 15.14
N TYR A 102 -13.42 12.24 15.72
CA TYR A 102 -12.46 11.31 15.15
C TYR A 102 -13.13 9.98 14.85
N MET A 103 -12.67 9.31 13.81
CA MET A 103 -13.08 7.96 13.49
C MET A 103 -12.11 6.98 14.14
N VAL A 104 -12.62 6.11 15.01
CA VAL A 104 -11.85 5.02 15.63
C VAL A 104 -12.29 3.73 14.97
N ARG A 105 -11.33 3.03 14.34
CA ARG A 105 -11.57 1.70 13.77
C ARG A 105 -11.00 0.64 14.71
N THR A 106 -11.82 -0.32 15.08
CA THR A 106 -11.43 -1.41 15.98
C THR A 106 -11.56 -2.76 15.29
N LEU A 107 -10.69 -3.69 15.66
CA LEU A 107 -10.72 -5.07 15.21
C LEU A 107 -10.50 -5.98 16.42
N ALA A 108 -11.43 -6.89 16.68
CA ALA A 108 -11.35 -7.83 17.80
C ALA A 108 -11.07 -7.16 19.18
N GLY A 109 -11.62 -5.95 19.40
CA GLY A 109 -11.46 -5.20 20.65
C GLY A 109 -10.19 -4.35 20.75
N GLN A 110 -9.33 -4.34 19.72
CA GLN A 110 -8.17 -3.47 19.63
C GLN A 110 -8.44 -2.29 18.67
N ALA A 111 -8.07 -1.07 19.06
CA ALA A 111 -8.07 0.08 18.15
C ALA A 111 -6.88 -0.02 17.20
N ARG A 112 -7.18 -0.22 15.90
CA ARG A 112 -6.18 -0.37 14.84
C ARG A 112 -5.94 0.91 14.03
N ALA A 113 -6.84 1.89 14.11
CA ALA A 113 -6.69 3.17 13.44
C ALA A 113 -7.41 4.32 14.17
N PHE A 114 -6.81 5.51 14.10
CA PHE A 114 -7.34 6.78 14.60
C PHE A 114 -7.34 7.82 13.48
N LEU A 115 -8.51 8.10 12.91
CA LEU A 115 -8.67 8.81 11.64
C LEU A 115 -9.54 10.06 11.81
N SER A 116 -9.57 10.90 10.78
CA SER A 116 -10.55 12.00 10.73
C SER A 116 -11.95 11.42 10.56
N SER A 117 -12.98 12.08 11.13
CA SER A 117 -14.40 11.75 10.87
C SER A 117 -14.76 11.73 9.38
N ARG A 118 -14.01 12.46 8.53
CA ARG A 118 -14.20 12.53 7.08
C ARG A 118 -13.49 11.41 6.29
N PHE A 119 -12.86 10.46 6.98
CA PHE A 119 -12.20 9.34 6.32
C PHE A 119 -13.25 8.44 5.66
N ARG A 120 -13.08 8.18 4.36
CA ARG A 120 -13.96 7.32 3.59
C ARG A 120 -13.57 5.86 3.78
N ARG A 121 -14.50 5.07 4.30
CA ARG A 121 -14.35 3.65 4.57
C ARG A 121 -14.50 2.88 3.26
N LEU A 122 -13.38 2.47 2.67
CA LEU A 122 -13.38 1.52 1.56
C LEU A 122 -12.91 0.19 2.12
N ASP A 123 -13.86 -0.69 2.40
CA ASP A 123 -13.57 -1.94 3.08
C ASP A 123 -13.05 -2.99 2.09
N ASN A 124 -12.08 -3.76 2.57
CA ASN A 124 -11.38 -4.78 1.79
C ASN A 124 -12.32 -5.90 1.34
N ILE A 125 -13.29 -6.28 2.18
CA ILE A 125 -14.27 -7.31 1.86
C ILE A 125 -15.19 -6.88 0.70
N ASP A 126 -15.69 -5.65 0.73
CA ASP A 126 -16.58 -5.13 -0.32
C ASP A 126 -15.83 -4.92 -1.63
N LEU A 127 -14.58 -4.43 -1.54
CA LEU A 127 -13.68 -4.37 -2.67
C LEU A 127 -13.44 -5.75 -3.27
N ALA A 128 -13.10 -6.74 -2.44
CA ALA A 128 -12.86 -8.12 -2.87
C ALA A 128 -14.09 -8.73 -3.55
N HIS A 129 -15.29 -8.58 -2.98
CA HIS A 129 -16.54 -9.03 -3.59
C HIS A 129 -16.78 -8.38 -4.97
N SER A 130 -16.39 -7.11 -5.15
CA SER A 130 -16.56 -6.42 -6.43
C SER A 130 -15.56 -6.84 -7.51
N ILE A 131 -14.32 -7.19 -7.15
CA ILE A 131 -13.23 -7.43 -8.11
C ILE A 131 -12.91 -8.91 -8.33
N LEU A 132 -13.04 -9.77 -7.32
CA LEU A 132 -12.70 -11.19 -7.41
C LEU A 132 -13.44 -11.92 -8.54
N PRO A 133 -14.75 -11.70 -8.77
CA PRO A 133 -15.46 -12.36 -9.87
C PRO A 133 -14.88 -12.02 -11.26
N ILE A 134 -14.22 -10.88 -11.41
CA ILE A 134 -13.59 -10.49 -12.67
C ILE A 134 -12.16 -10.97 -12.75
N LEU A 135 -11.41 -10.92 -11.65
CA LEU A 135 -10.08 -11.50 -11.57
C LEU A 135 -10.10 -13.00 -11.89
N LEU A 136 -11.09 -13.74 -11.39
CA LEU A 136 -11.29 -15.16 -11.67
C LEU A 136 -11.73 -15.47 -13.11
N LYS A 137 -12.32 -14.48 -13.81
CA LYS A 137 -12.73 -14.62 -15.21
C LYS A 137 -11.64 -14.20 -16.19
N LEU A 138 -10.50 -13.69 -15.71
CA LEU A 138 -9.39 -13.37 -16.59
C LEU A 138 -8.87 -14.66 -17.26
N PRO A 139 -8.48 -14.58 -18.53
CA PRO A 139 -7.95 -15.72 -19.26
C PRO A 139 -6.68 -16.25 -18.59
N GLY A 140 -6.63 -17.54 -18.25
CA GLY A 140 -5.52 -18.14 -17.51
C GLY A 140 -5.19 -17.47 -16.17
N ALA A 141 -6.18 -16.94 -15.45
CA ALA A 141 -5.99 -16.23 -14.19
C ALA A 141 -5.24 -17.06 -13.14
N ARG A 142 -4.13 -16.54 -12.62
CA ARG A 142 -3.33 -17.14 -11.57
C ARG A 142 -3.05 -16.12 -10.47
N PHE A 143 -3.46 -16.45 -9.24
CA PHE A 143 -3.20 -15.61 -8.06
C PHE A 143 -1.79 -15.89 -7.55
N GLU A 144 -0.80 -15.17 -8.09
CA GLU A 144 0.61 -15.41 -7.78
C GLU A 144 1.00 -14.97 -6.38
N SER A 145 0.43 -13.87 -5.90
CA SER A 145 0.76 -13.36 -4.58
C SER A 145 -0.41 -12.58 -4.01
N VAL A 146 -0.88 -13.05 -2.87
CA VAL A 146 -2.04 -12.53 -2.17
C VAL A 146 -1.66 -12.38 -0.71
N GLU A 147 -1.87 -11.21 -0.12
CA GLU A 147 -1.50 -10.98 1.27
C GLU A 147 -2.40 -9.95 1.92
N LEU A 148 -2.63 -10.12 3.23
CA LEU A 148 -3.26 -9.14 4.09
C LEU A 148 -2.29 -8.83 5.22
N THR A 149 -1.55 -7.74 5.06
CA THR A 149 -0.68 -7.22 6.11
C THR A 149 -1.51 -6.48 7.16
N GLU A 150 -0.88 -6.08 8.25
CA GLU A 150 -1.55 -5.25 9.27
C GLU A 150 -2.06 -3.91 8.69
N THR A 151 -1.44 -3.44 7.59
CA THR A 151 -1.71 -2.12 7.01
C THR A 151 -2.53 -2.15 5.72
N LYS A 152 -2.35 -3.17 4.89
CA LYS A 152 -2.84 -3.21 3.51
C LYS A 152 -3.24 -4.62 3.07
N MET A 153 -4.21 -4.67 2.18
CA MET A 153 -4.50 -5.84 1.37
C MET A 153 -3.76 -5.73 0.03
N TYR A 154 -3.27 -6.85 -0.48
CA TYR A 154 -2.66 -6.98 -1.79
C TYR A 154 -3.20 -8.20 -2.53
N LEU A 155 -3.59 -7.99 -3.78
CA LEU A 155 -4.02 -9.03 -4.72
C LEU A 155 -3.20 -8.86 -6.00
N LYS A 156 -2.27 -9.78 -6.26
CA LYS A 156 -1.45 -9.79 -7.48
C LYS A 156 -1.86 -10.98 -8.32
N VAL A 157 -2.48 -10.69 -9.46
CA VAL A 157 -3.06 -11.70 -10.37
C VAL A 157 -2.39 -11.59 -11.72
N VAL A 158 -1.99 -12.73 -12.29
CA VAL A 158 -1.35 -12.85 -13.60
C VAL A 158 -2.30 -13.56 -14.56
N SER A 159 -2.32 -13.09 -15.80
CA SER A 159 -3.04 -13.68 -16.93
C SER A 159 -2.05 -14.49 -17.76
N ALA A 160 -2.13 -15.83 -17.67
CA ALA A 160 -1.16 -16.70 -18.32
C ALA A 160 -1.26 -16.72 -19.86
N GLU A 161 -2.41 -16.31 -20.42
CA GLU A 161 -2.66 -16.33 -21.87
C GLU A 161 -2.14 -15.07 -22.57
N VAL A 162 -1.98 -13.96 -21.86
CA VAL A 162 -1.46 -12.71 -22.43
C VAL A 162 0.05 -12.65 -22.20
N THR A 163 0.80 -13.09 -23.22
CA THR A 163 2.26 -13.21 -23.15
C THR A 163 2.96 -12.37 -24.21
N HIS A 164 4.16 -11.86 -23.90
CA HIS A 164 5.00 -11.16 -24.85
C HIS A 164 6.47 -11.50 -24.63
N GLU A 165 7.17 -11.82 -25.72
CA GLU A 165 8.60 -12.12 -25.69
C GLU A 165 9.42 -10.84 -25.92
N VAL A 166 10.23 -10.46 -24.94
CA VAL A 166 11.06 -9.25 -25.01
C VAL A 166 12.43 -9.56 -25.60
N ALA A 167 12.99 -10.71 -25.25
CA ALA A 167 14.24 -11.27 -25.77
C ALA A 167 14.09 -12.80 -25.89
N PRO A 168 14.93 -13.49 -26.70
CA PRO A 168 14.83 -14.94 -26.87
C PRO A 168 14.82 -15.69 -25.53
N GLY A 169 13.71 -16.37 -25.23
CA GLY A 169 13.50 -17.13 -23.99
C GLY A 169 13.15 -16.26 -22.76
N ASP A 170 12.88 -14.97 -22.94
CA ASP A 170 12.46 -14.04 -21.89
C ASP A 170 11.00 -13.61 -22.11
N ILE A 171 10.09 -14.37 -21.52
CA ILE A 171 8.64 -14.23 -21.68
C ILE A 171 8.06 -13.45 -20.51
N LEU A 172 7.31 -12.41 -20.84
CA LEU A 172 6.50 -11.62 -19.91
C LEU A 172 5.04 -12.05 -19.99
N GLN A 173 4.34 -11.98 -18.86
CA GLN A 173 2.90 -12.18 -18.75
C GLN A 173 2.24 -10.91 -18.20
N ALA A 174 1.05 -10.59 -18.69
CA ALA A 174 0.26 -9.49 -18.17
C ALA A 174 -0.34 -9.85 -16.80
N GLY A 175 -0.58 -8.85 -15.98
CA GLY A 175 -1.22 -9.01 -14.68
C GLY A 175 -1.75 -7.69 -14.14
N VAL A 176 -2.28 -7.77 -12.93
CA VAL A 176 -2.84 -6.63 -12.22
C VAL A 176 -2.54 -6.77 -10.73
N VAL A 177 -2.22 -5.64 -10.09
CA VAL A 177 -2.16 -5.51 -8.64
C VAL A 177 -3.32 -4.65 -8.17
N VAL A 178 -4.07 -5.17 -7.20
CA VAL A 178 -5.04 -4.38 -6.43
C VAL A 178 -4.54 -4.27 -5.00
N SER A 179 -4.49 -3.05 -4.48
CA SER A 179 -4.05 -2.78 -3.11
C SER A 179 -4.96 -1.76 -2.44
N ASN A 180 -5.28 -1.98 -1.16
CA ASN A 180 -6.15 -1.10 -0.38
C ASN A 180 -5.72 -1.04 1.09
N SER A 181 -5.96 0.10 1.75
CA SER A 181 -5.66 0.29 3.17
C SER A 181 -6.85 0.86 3.92
N GLU A 182 -7.43 0.05 4.79
CA GLU A 182 -8.57 0.44 5.63
C GLU A 182 -8.17 1.39 6.78
N ILE A 183 -6.89 1.47 7.10
CA ILE A 183 -6.37 2.23 8.23
C ILE A 183 -5.69 3.54 7.81
N GLY A 184 -5.74 3.91 6.53
CA GLY A 184 -5.25 5.21 6.05
C GLY A 184 -3.73 5.32 5.87
N VAL A 185 -3.00 4.20 5.78
CA VAL A 185 -1.59 4.19 5.32
C VAL A 185 -1.52 4.38 3.81
N GLY A 186 -2.44 3.72 3.10
CA GLY A 186 -2.47 3.64 1.65
C GLY A 186 -3.69 4.30 1.04
N ARG A 187 -3.74 4.19 -0.29
CA ARG A 187 -4.87 4.55 -1.14
C ARG A 187 -5.37 3.25 -1.78
N LEU A 188 -6.61 3.24 -2.25
CA LEU A 188 -7.05 2.20 -3.17
C LEU A 188 -6.28 2.35 -4.48
N ARG A 189 -5.59 1.29 -4.91
CA ARG A 189 -4.78 1.24 -6.13
C ARG A 189 -5.16 0.03 -6.98
N VAL A 190 -5.31 0.26 -8.28
CA VAL A 190 -5.40 -0.79 -9.30
C VAL A 190 -4.37 -0.45 -10.37
N GLU A 191 -3.35 -1.28 -10.51
CA GLU A 191 -2.15 -1.00 -11.30
C GLU A 191 -1.78 -2.21 -12.16
N PRO A 192 -1.34 -2.02 -13.42
CA PRO A 192 -0.85 -3.13 -14.23
C PRO A 192 0.39 -3.77 -13.62
N LEU A 193 0.45 -5.10 -13.68
CA LEU A 193 1.61 -5.90 -13.29
C LEU A 193 2.20 -6.56 -14.53
N ILE A 194 3.52 -6.55 -14.65
CA ILE A 194 4.25 -7.39 -15.59
C ILE A 194 4.92 -8.49 -14.80
N TYR A 195 4.66 -9.74 -15.19
CA TYR A 195 5.25 -10.91 -14.56
C TYR A 195 6.26 -11.58 -15.50
N ARG A 196 7.53 -11.61 -15.11
CA ARG A 196 8.62 -12.19 -15.91
C ARG A 196 8.81 -13.67 -15.54
N LEU A 197 8.60 -14.59 -16.48
CA LEU A 197 8.66 -16.03 -16.21
C LEU A 197 10.06 -16.54 -15.84
N LYS A 198 11.11 -15.95 -16.42
CA LYS A 198 12.50 -16.41 -16.23
C LYS A 198 12.97 -16.36 -14.77
N CYS A 199 12.50 -15.38 -14.02
CA CYS A 199 12.91 -15.12 -12.64
C CYS A 199 11.73 -15.00 -11.67
N SER A 200 10.49 -15.15 -12.15
CA SER A 200 9.27 -14.93 -11.39
C SER A 200 9.14 -13.51 -10.81
N ASN A 201 9.76 -12.50 -11.44
CA ASN A 201 9.71 -11.11 -10.96
C ASN A 201 8.39 -10.44 -11.31
N GLY A 202 7.88 -9.63 -10.37
CA GLY A 202 6.78 -8.71 -10.62
C GLY A 202 7.30 -7.29 -10.84
N LEU A 203 6.76 -6.58 -11.82
CA LEU A 203 6.96 -5.14 -12.01
C LEU A 203 5.61 -4.45 -12.04
N ILE A 204 5.38 -3.49 -11.13
CA ILE A 204 4.13 -2.74 -11.05
C ILE A 204 4.29 -1.44 -11.83
N ALA A 205 3.64 -1.35 -12.98
CA ALA A 205 3.72 -0.19 -13.85
C ALA A 205 2.85 0.97 -13.35
N CYS A 206 3.33 2.20 -13.56
CA CYS A 206 2.58 3.40 -13.22
C CYS A 206 1.52 3.76 -14.29
N GLU A 207 1.65 3.26 -15.51
CA GLU A 207 0.75 3.54 -16.63
C GLU A 207 -0.66 3.01 -16.40
N ARG A 208 -1.66 3.77 -16.84
CA ARG A 208 -3.10 3.40 -16.73
C ARG A 208 -3.49 2.89 -15.33
N SER A 209 -2.87 3.48 -14.30
CA SER A 209 -3.15 3.20 -12.90
C SER A 209 -4.37 3.99 -12.41
N MET A 210 -5.18 3.35 -11.57
CA MET A 210 -6.20 4.01 -10.78
C MET A 210 -5.70 4.16 -9.36
N ARG A 211 -5.73 5.39 -8.83
CA ARG A 211 -5.41 5.67 -7.43
C ARG A 211 -6.52 6.52 -6.81
N LYS A 212 -7.12 6.06 -5.73
CA LYS A 212 -8.19 6.77 -5.02
C LYS A 212 -7.85 6.96 -3.55
N ASN A 213 -7.76 8.21 -3.13
CA ASN A 213 -7.58 8.56 -1.72
C ASN A 213 -8.87 8.27 -0.95
N HIS A 214 -8.71 7.83 0.30
CA HIS A 214 -9.79 7.68 1.28
C HIS A 214 -10.26 9.03 1.85
N ALA A 215 -10.03 10.13 1.14
CA ALA A 215 -10.55 11.44 1.53
C ALA A 215 -12.04 11.51 1.14
N GLY A 216 -12.90 11.75 2.13
CA GLY A 216 -14.27 12.21 1.88
C GLY A 216 -14.26 13.54 1.12
N ARG A 217 -15.30 13.80 0.34
CA ARG A 217 -15.44 15.03 -0.45
C ARG A 217 -15.65 16.22 0.49
N LEU A 218 -14.93 17.32 0.27
CA LEU A 218 -15.38 18.66 0.69
C LEU A 218 -16.51 19.03 -0.28
N LEU A 219 -17.74 19.11 0.21
CA LEU A 219 -18.80 19.75 -0.56
C LEU A 219 -18.52 21.25 -0.53
N GLU A 220 -18.36 21.86 -1.71
CA GLU A 220 -18.38 23.33 -1.91
C GLU A 220 -19.83 23.87 -1.89
N CYS A 221 -20.70 23.28 -1.09
CA CYS A 221 -21.93 23.93 -0.68
C CYS A 221 -21.73 24.25 0.79
N GLY A 222 -21.76 25.54 1.11
CA GLY A 222 -22.03 25.96 2.48
C GLY A 222 -23.25 25.20 2.98
N ASP A 223 -23.15 24.74 4.21
CA ASP A 223 -24.14 23.97 4.99
C ASP A 223 -23.80 22.49 5.16
N ASP A 224 -23.79 22.11 6.45
CA ASP A 224 -23.63 20.80 7.05
C ASP A 224 -24.71 19.80 6.60
N VAL A 225 -24.82 19.52 5.30
CA VAL A 225 -25.65 18.42 4.82
C VAL A 225 -24.86 17.14 4.98
N ALA A 226 -25.05 16.49 6.13
CA ALA A 226 -24.66 15.09 6.31
C ALA A 226 -25.32 14.28 5.19
N LEU A 227 -24.50 13.74 4.27
CA LEU A 227 -24.99 12.83 3.24
C LEU A 227 -25.71 11.68 3.94
N GLN A 228 -26.90 11.32 3.45
CA GLN A 228 -27.59 10.11 3.91
C GLN A 228 -26.70 8.89 3.64
N ASP A 229 -26.74 7.91 4.55
CA ASP A 229 -25.90 6.71 4.47
C ASP A 229 -26.01 6.01 3.10
N ASP A 230 -27.21 5.95 2.52
CA ASP A 230 -27.48 5.41 1.19
C ASP A 230 -26.68 6.08 0.07
N THR A 231 -26.44 7.39 0.17
CA THR A 231 -25.65 8.13 -0.84
C THR A 231 -24.17 7.78 -0.72
N VAL A 232 -23.67 7.63 0.50
CA VAL A 232 -22.28 7.23 0.74
C VAL A 232 -22.04 5.81 0.21
N GLU A 233 -22.95 4.88 0.48
CA GLU A 233 -22.88 3.51 -0.02
C GLU A 233 -22.94 3.45 -1.55
N ALA A 234 -23.85 4.21 -2.18
CA ALA A 234 -23.95 4.28 -3.63
C ALA A 234 -22.66 4.83 -4.28
N GLU A 235 -22.04 5.83 -3.67
CA GLU A 235 -20.75 6.35 -4.13
C GLU A 235 -19.61 5.35 -3.95
N ASP A 236 -19.55 4.65 -2.83
CA ASP A 236 -18.53 3.63 -2.56
C ASP A 236 -18.66 2.47 -3.55
N ARG A 237 -19.89 2.05 -3.84
CA ARG A 237 -20.18 1.10 -4.92
C ARG A 237 -19.71 1.62 -6.27
N ALA A 238 -19.92 2.90 -6.58
CA ALA A 238 -19.41 3.49 -7.83
C ALA A 238 -17.88 3.49 -7.90
N ILE A 239 -17.18 3.66 -6.78
CA ILE A 239 -15.72 3.53 -6.72
C ILE A 239 -15.29 2.09 -7.00
N PHE A 240 -15.96 1.11 -6.42
CA PHE A 240 -15.65 -0.31 -6.66
C PHE A 240 -15.96 -0.74 -8.10
N LEU A 241 -17.04 -0.24 -8.69
CA LEU A 241 -17.33 -0.44 -10.12
C LEU A 241 -16.23 0.17 -11.01
N LYS A 242 -15.70 1.34 -10.66
CA LYS A 242 -14.54 1.90 -11.37
C LYS A 242 -13.30 1.04 -11.20
N ALA A 243 -12.99 0.57 -9.99
CA ALA A 243 -11.85 -0.30 -9.73
C ALA A 243 -11.96 -1.60 -10.56
N ARG A 244 -13.16 -2.15 -10.63
CA ARG A 244 -13.51 -3.31 -11.46
C ARG A 244 -13.24 -3.09 -12.95
N ASP A 245 -13.69 -1.96 -13.49
CA ASP A 245 -13.49 -1.64 -14.92
C ASP A 245 -12.00 -1.37 -15.22
N MET A 246 -11.28 -0.79 -14.24
CA MET A 246 -9.84 -0.57 -14.31
C MET A 246 -9.03 -1.87 -14.27
N VAL A 247 -9.49 -2.91 -13.57
CA VAL A 247 -8.86 -4.24 -13.59
C VAL A 247 -8.82 -4.79 -15.02
N GLN A 248 -9.94 -4.71 -15.75
CA GLN A 248 -9.99 -5.17 -17.14
C GLN A 248 -9.08 -4.34 -18.05
N THR A 249 -9.06 -3.02 -17.83
CA THR A 249 -8.21 -2.11 -18.60
C THR A 249 -6.73 -2.37 -18.34
N ALA A 250 -6.35 -2.64 -17.08
CA ALA A 250 -4.96 -2.89 -16.69
C ALA A 250 -4.39 -4.17 -17.32
N VAL A 251 -5.21 -5.21 -17.48
CA VAL A 251 -4.80 -6.50 -18.10
C VAL A 251 -4.99 -6.49 -19.63
N SER A 252 -5.48 -5.39 -20.21
CA SER A 252 -5.69 -5.31 -21.65
C SER A 252 -4.38 -5.44 -22.43
N GLU A 253 -4.45 -6.13 -23.57
CA GLU A 253 -3.29 -6.37 -24.44
C GLU A 253 -2.61 -5.06 -24.86
N THR A 254 -3.38 -4.00 -25.13
CA THR A 254 -2.84 -2.68 -25.49
C THR A 254 -1.97 -2.07 -24.38
N THR A 255 -2.38 -2.22 -23.12
CA THR A 255 -1.61 -1.70 -21.97
C THR A 255 -0.36 -2.53 -21.77
N PHE A 256 -0.50 -3.84 -21.88
CA PHE A 256 0.60 -4.79 -21.75
C PHE A 256 1.68 -4.59 -22.82
N GLN A 257 1.28 -4.42 -24.09
CA GLN A 257 2.20 -4.15 -25.21
C GLN A 257 2.95 -2.83 -24.98
N LEU A 258 2.27 -1.76 -24.57
CA LEU A 258 2.89 -0.46 -24.28
C LEU A 258 4.00 -0.58 -23.22
N ILE A 259 3.70 -1.24 -22.10
CA ILE A 259 4.67 -1.43 -21.01
C ILE A 259 5.82 -2.34 -21.46
N SER A 260 5.50 -3.42 -22.20
CA SER A 260 6.52 -4.34 -22.72
C SER A 260 7.46 -3.66 -23.73
N GLU A 261 6.96 -2.74 -24.54
CA GLU A 261 7.79 -1.93 -25.43
C GLU A 261 8.68 -0.95 -24.66
N LYS A 262 8.16 -0.33 -23.60
CA LYS A 262 8.98 0.49 -22.69
C LYS A 262 10.11 -0.33 -22.06
N MET A 263 9.81 -1.53 -21.57
CA MET A 263 10.83 -2.46 -21.06
C MET A 263 11.84 -2.81 -22.16
N ARG A 264 11.39 -3.11 -23.38
CA ARG A 264 12.29 -3.39 -24.51
C ARG A 264 13.24 -2.23 -24.80
N LYS A 265 12.77 -0.97 -24.73
CA LYS A 265 13.60 0.23 -24.92
C LYS A 265 14.72 0.33 -23.89
N THR A 266 14.49 -0.10 -22.65
CA THR A 266 15.53 -0.08 -21.60
C THR A 266 16.71 -1.02 -21.89
N MET A 267 16.54 -2.04 -22.75
CA MET A 267 17.66 -2.89 -23.18
C MET A 267 18.69 -2.13 -24.02
N GLY A 268 18.29 -1.05 -24.69
CA GLY A 268 19.19 -0.19 -25.46
C GLY A 268 20.02 0.77 -24.61
N ILE A 269 19.78 0.83 -23.29
CA ILE A 269 20.48 1.71 -22.37
C ILE A 269 21.64 0.93 -21.76
N THR A 270 22.80 0.97 -22.40
CA THR A 270 24.01 0.30 -21.89
C THR A 270 24.56 1.06 -20.68
N LEU A 271 24.90 0.34 -19.60
CA LEU A 271 25.62 0.92 -18.47
C LEU A 271 27.10 1.06 -18.86
N THR A 272 27.53 2.27 -19.18
CA THR A 272 28.90 2.56 -19.64
C THR A 272 29.85 2.91 -18.50
N GLY A 273 29.31 3.37 -17.36
CA GLY A 273 30.08 3.65 -16.14
C GLY A 273 30.27 2.44 -15.22
N ASP A 274 30.54 2.68 -13.94
CA ASP A 274 30.68 1.66 -12.90
C ASP A 274 29.28 1.14 -12.47
N PRO A 275 28.97 -0.16 -12.64
CA PRO A 275 27.71 -0.76 -12.19
C PRO A 275 27.43 -0.58 -10.70
N VAL A 276 28.47 -0.51 -9.86
CA VAL A 276 28.31 -0.26 -8.42
C VAL A 276 27.80 1.16 -8.17
N LYS A 277 28.32 2.14 -8.92
CA LYS A 277 27.90 3.54 -8.84
C LYS A 277 26.51 3.74 -9.41
N ALA A 278 26.15 3.06 -10.49
CA ALA A 278 24.79 3.06 -11.02
C ALA A 278 23.76 2.58 -9.96
N VAL A 279 24.07 1.49 -9.25
CA VAL A 279 23.24 1.00 -8.15
C VAL A 279 23.23 1.99 -6.97
N GLU A 280 24.33 2.68 -6.68
CA GLU A 280 24.40 3.71 -5.64
C GLU A 280 23.48 4.92 -5.95
N VAL A 281 23.46 5.39 -7.19
CA VAL A 281 22.54 6.46 -7.64
C VAL A 281 21.08 6.04 -7.45
N LEU A 282 20.72 4.81 -7.85
CA LEU A 282 19.37 4.27 -7.63
C LEU A 282 19.05 4.10 -6.15
N ALA A 283 20.02 3.62 -5.36
CA ALA A 283 19.86 3.41 -3.93
C ALA A 283 19.56 4.73 -3.22
N ASN A 284 20.26 5.81 -3.57
CA ASN A 284 20.00 7.13 -3.02
C ASN A 284 18.62 7.66 -3.43
N ARG A 285 18.22 7.43 -4.69
CA ARG A 285 16.93 7.88 -5.21
C ARG A 285 15.74 7.16 -4.58
N PHE A 286 15.85 5.86 -4.34
CA PHE A 286 14.80 5.05 -3.73
C PHE A 286 14.94 4.87 -2.22
N VAL A 287 15.94 5.52 -1.62
CA VAL A 287 16.26 5.47 -0.18
C VAL A 287 16.40 4.01 0.27
N LEU A 288 17.30 3.29 -0.41
CA LEU A 288 17.62 1.90 -0.09
C LEU A 288 18.66 1.85 1.04
N ASN A 289 18.53 0.87 1.93
CA ASN A 289 19.54 0.60 2.95
C ASN A 289 20.75 -0.16 2.36
N GLU A 290 21.81 -0.34 3.14
CA GLU A 290 23.03 -1.00 2.64
C GLU A 290 22.82 -2.46 2.24
N SER A 291 21.97 -3.19 2.96
CA SER A 291 21.66 -4.59 2.64
C SER A 291 20.86 -4.73 1.35
N GLU A 292 19.92 -3.80 1.12
CA GLU A 292 19.12 -3.68 -0.09
C GLU A 292 20.00 -3.33 -1.28
N ARG A 293 20.88 -2.33 -1.13
CA ARG A 293 21.86 -1.94 -2.16
C ARG A 293 22.75 -3.12 -2.56
N ALA A 294 23.30 -3.83 -1.57
CA ALA A 294 24.12 -5.01 -1.83
C ALA A 294 23.33 -6.12 -2.52
N GLY A 295 22.07 -6.32 -2.12
CA GLY A 295 21.17 -7.28 -2.74
C GLY A 295 20.89 -6.99 -4.21
N VAL A 296 20.50 -5.75 -4.55
CA VAL A 296 20.28 -5.31 -5.94
C VAL A 296 21.55 -5.52 -6.78
N LEU A 297 22.73 -5.17 -6.24
CA LEU A 297 23.99 -5.37 -6.94
C LEU A 297 24.29 -6.85 -7.21
N ARG A 298 24.01 -7.75 -6.24
CA ARG A 298 24.15 -9.20 -6.44
C ARG A 298 23.27 -9.70 -7.57
N HIS A 299 22.01 -9.27 -7.62
CA HIS A 299 21.09 -9.64 -8.70
C HIS A 299 21.58 -9.12 -10.06
N LEU A 300 22.08 -7.88 -10.14
CA LEU A 300 22.63 -7.31 -11.37
C LEU A 300 23.81 -8.13 -11.91
N ILE A 301 24.73 -8.53 -11.03
CA ILE A 301 25.89 -9.35 -11.39
C ILE A 301 25.42 -10.75 -11.83
N ALA A 302 24.45 -11.34 -11.13
CA ALA A 302 23.93 -12.67 -11.46
C ALA A 302 23.22 -12.72 -12.82
N GLU A 303 22.50 -11.66 -13.18
CA GLU A 303 21.82 -11.57 -14.48
C GLU A 303 22.76 -11.37 -15.66
N GLN A 304 23.99 -10.89 -15.43
CA GLN A 304 25.03 -10.67 -16.45
C GLN A 304 24.59 -9.72 -17.58
N GLN A 305 23.60 -8.85 -17.32
CA GLN A 305 23.09 -7.86 -18.27
C GLN A 305 23.36 -6.46 -17.75
N LEU A 306 24.46 -5.85 -18.21
CA LEU A 306 24.86 -4.48 -17.84
C LEU A 306 24.14 -3.42 -18.69
N ASN A 307 22.82 -3.43 -18.64
CA ASN A 307 21.95 -2.44 -19.28
C ASN A 307 20.78 -2.06 -18.35
N GLY A 308 20.00 -1.06 -18.75
CA GLY A 308 18.84 -0.59 -17.97
C GLY A 308 17.80 -1.70 -17.70
N TYR A 309 17.65 -2.66 -18.62
CA TYR A 309 16.76 -3.80 -18.44
C TYR A 309 17.24 -4.76 -17.35
N GLY A 310 18.53 -5.13 -17.35
CA GLY A 310 19.13 -5.95 -16.30
C GLY A 310 19.10 -5.26 -14.94
N LEU A 311 19.32 -3.94 -14.90
CA LEU A 311 19.21 -3.16 -13.66
C LEU A 311 17.79 -3.13 -13.10
N LEU A 312 16.80 -2.94 -13.97
CA LEU A 312 15.38 -2.99 -13.60
C LEU A 312 14.96 -4.38 -13.08
N ASN A 313 15.42 -5.44 -13.75
CA ASN A 313 15.16 -6.81 -13.31
C ASN A 313 15.90 -7.15 -12.02
N ALA A 314 17.08 -6.58 -11.78
CA ALA A 314 17.80 -6.74 -10.53
C ALA A 314 17.08 -6.09 -9.34
N VAL A 315 16.54 -4.87 -9.54
CA VAL A 315 15.72 -4.17 -8.53
C VAL A 315 14.46 -4.97 -8.22
N THR A 316 13.71 -5.39 -9.24
CA THR A 316 12.49 -6.19 -9.04
C THR A 316 12.78 -7.61 -8.55
N GLY A 317 13.95 -8.18 -8.87
CA GLY A 317 14.40 -9.49 -8.42
C GLY A 317 14.68 -9.53 -6.92
N TYR A 318 15.25 -8.46 -6.38
CA TYR A 318 15.51 -8.35 -4.95
C TYR A 318 14.23 -8.39 -4.09
N SER A 319 13.05 -8.05 -4.65
CA SER A 319 11.76 -8.18 -3.94
C SER A 319 11.50 -9.56 -3.32
N GLN A 320 12.15 -10.61 -3.84
CA GLN A 320 12.02 -11.98 -3.38
C GLN A 320 12.79 -12.26 -2.08
N GLU A 321 13.87 -11.51 -1.83
CA GLU A 321 14.72 -11.64 -0.64
C GLU A 321 14.25 -10.76 0.52
N VAL A 322 13.30 -9.86 0.29
CA VAL A 322 12.79 -8.93 1.32
C VAL A 322 11.77 -9.64 2.21
N ASP A 323 12.00 -9.62 3.52
CA ASP A 323 11.10 -10.24 4.51
C ASP A 323 9.76 -9.51 4.64
N ASP A 324 9.78 -8.18 4.64
CA ASP A 324 8.58 -7.35 4.74
C ASP A 324 7.81 -7.31 3.41
N TYR A 325 6.53 -7.67 3.43
CA TYR A 325 5.72 -7.77 2.21
C TYR A 325 5.42 -6.40 1.59
N ASP A 326 5.22 -5.37 2.43
CA ASP A 326 4.97 -4.01 1.95
C ASP A 326 6.21 -3.51 1.19
N ARG A 327 7.40 -3.67 1.78
CA ARG A 327 8.69 -3.30 1.17
C ARG A 327 9.02 -4.14 -0.06
N ALA A 328 8.74 -5.45 -0.05
CA ALA A 328 8.89 -6.29 -1.23
C ALA A 328 8.08 -5.73 -2.41
N THR A 329 6.84 -5.29 -2.16
CA THR A 329 6.00 -4.67 -3.19
C THR A 329 6.53 -3.30 -3.63
N GLU A 330 7.17 -2.53 -2.74
CA GLU A 330 7.83 -1.27 -3.13
C GLU A 330 8.96 -1.49 -4.14
N PHE A 331 9.72 -2.59 -4.05
CA PHE A 331 10.73 -2.95 -5.06
C PHE A 331 10.12 -3.22 -6.45
N GLU A 332 8.94 -3.84 -6.48
CA GLU A 332 8.20 -4.04 -7.73
C GLU A 332 7.70 -2.70 -8.31
N GLU A 333 7.27 -1.76 -7.45
CA GLU A 333 6.91 -0.39 -7.83
C GLU A 333 8.13 0.42 -8.29
N PHE A 334 9.32 0.22 -7.72
CA PHE A 334 10.55 0.88 -8.16
C PHE A 334 10.89 0.51 -9.60
N GLY A 335 10.73 -0.77 -9.98
CA GLY A 335 10.88 -1.20 -11.37
C GLY A 335 9.98 -0.44 -12.34
N GLY A 336 8.70 -0.23 -11.98
CA GLY A 336 7.78 0.56 -12.80
C GLY A 336 8.10 2.05 -12.83
N LYS A 337 8.65 2.62 -11.75
CA LYS A 337 9.12 4.02 -11.74
C LYS A 337 10.33 4.21 -12.65
N MET A 338 11.22 3.23 -12.73
CA MET A 338 12.38 3.27 -13.62
C MET A 338 11.97 3.30 -15.10
N LEU A 339 10.85 2.68 -15.47
CA LEU A 339 10.29 2.79 -16.84
C LEU A 339 9.83 4.19 -17.21
N GLU A 340 9.56 5.05 -16.22
CA GLU A 340 9.14 6.44 -16.43
C GLU A 340 10.30 7.44 -16.35
N PHE A 341 11.54 6.97 -16.16
CA PHE A 341 12.71 7.85 -16.16
C PHE A 341 12.88 8.54 -17.52
N SER A 342 13.16 9.83 -17.47
CA SER A 342 13.61 10.62 -18.61
C SER A 342 14.99 10.17 -19.08
N LEU A 343 15.35 10.54 -20.32
CA LEU A 343 16.67 10.24 -20.88
C LEU A 343 17.81 10.76 -20.00
N LYS A 344 17.63 11.95 -19.40
CA LYS A 344 18.65 12.55 -18.51
C LYS A 344 18.88 11.72 -17.25
N GLU A 345 17.80 11.20 -16.66
CA GLU A 345 17.88 10.36 -15.46
C GLU A 345 18.50 9.00 -15.78
N TRP A 346 18.19 8.44 -16.94
CA TRP A 346 18.87 7.23 -17.42
C TRP A 346 20.35 7.46 -17.71
N SER A 347 20.74 8.60 -18.29
CA SER A 347 22.15 8.96 -18.48
C SER A 347 22.88 9.10 -17.14
N GLU A 348 22.28 9.74 -16.14
CA GLU A 348 22.88 9.87 -14.80
C GLU A 348 23.16 8.52 -14.15
N VAL A 349 22.25 7.54 -14.33
CA VAL A 349 22.44 6.17 -13.82
C VAL A 349 23.44 5.39 -14.68
N ALA A 350 23.37 5.52 -16.01
CA ALA A 350 24.16 4.71 -16.95
C ALA A 350 25.63 5.14 -17.04
N GLU A 351 25.91 6.43 -16.85
CA GLU A 351 27.25 7.03 -16.95
C GLU A 351 27.89 7.29 -15.57
N ALA A 352 27.27 6.80 -14.49
CA ALA A 352 27.78 6.96 -13.13
C ALA A 352 29.17 6.32 -12.98
N ASN A 353 30.15 7.09 -12.48
CA ASN A 353 31.55 6.68 -12.32
C ASN A 353 32.09 6.90 -10.91
#